data_AF-A0A166DEM5-F1
#
_entry.id   AF-A0A166DEM5-F1
#
_cell.length_a   1.000
_cell.length_b   1.000
_cell.length_c   1.000
_cell.angle_alpha   90.00
_cell.angle_beta   90.00
_cell.angle_gamma   90.00
#
_symmetry.space_group_name_H-M   'P 1'
#
loop_
_entity.id
_entity.type
_entity.pdbx_description
1 polymer ?
#
loop_
_entity_poly.entity_id
_entity_poly.type
_entity_poly.pdbx_seq_one_letter_code
_entity_poly.pdbx_strand_id
1 'polypeptide(L)'
;MVGLYGLRWTRRALPLSKHHSLALYIVLGDGMWQYDRAVKDLDVELPLIMAERHRVASMFINRRRSTNNPLLEPQVLLALPMPRLRVLAVSSTSLNMQPLDATTFSGEIPLSLEDLQLYNCPVRPTCTLLQAPLTHLQISGCLIWEFLSELLGALSGLPQLETLDWEDLSSEVTLNTGPLAFSTKSSYNAVHLPHLRNVTLDTSIEVIAQFFVHVKFPISCSIEANADLTNIPREDLVHVCPALDVAFGERLRAIFGDGKEHSGFKVLEISPFEDDVSNGAVLAWRDPTSPQAPASYHLGFRPSTEDEGHLHSDVLLIINHILDNWPAAHDVVSEVHVRHPAFMIYVASIQSTGV
;
A
#
# COMPACT_ATOMS: atom_id res chain seq x y z
N MET A 1 3.95 18.87 -20.31
CA MET A 1 2.77 18.00 -20.23
C MET A 1 2.24 17.77 -21.64
N VAL A 2 2.20 16.51 -22.07
CA VAL A 2 1.79 16.06 -23.41
C VAL A 2 0.64 15.03 -23.26
N GLY A 3 -0.31 15.01 -24.19
CA GLY A 3 -1.46 14.08 -24.21
C GLY A 3 -2.75 14.61 -23.56
N LEU A 4 -2.68 15.26 -22.40
CA LEU A 4 -3.88 15.69 -21.65
C LEU A 4 -4.81 16.69 -22.39
N TYR A 5 -4.25 17.48 -23.30
CA TYR A 5 -4.96 18.59 -23.96
C TYR A 5 -5.14 18.38 -25.48
N GLY A 6 -4.95 17.13 -25.94
CA GLY A 6 -5.13 16.73 -27.34
C GLY A 6 -4.05 17.21 -28.31
N LEU A 7 -4.20 16.82 -29.57
CA LEU A 7 -3.16 16.87 -30.62
C LEU A 7 -2.60 18.27 -30.85
N ARG A 8 -3.46 19.29 -30.85
CA ARG A 8 -3.04 20.68 -31.04
C ARG A 8 -2.10 21.15 -29.94
N TRP A 9 -2.36 20.74 -28.69
CA TRP A 9 -1.50 21.07 -27.57
C TRP A 9 -0.20 20.26 -27.63
N THR A 10 -0.28 18.95 -27.90
CA THR A 10 0.88 18.08 -28.08
C THR A 10 1.86 18.65 -29.11
N ARG A 11 1.37 19.05 -30.29
CA ARG A 11 2.19 19.68 -31.35
C ARG A 11 2.83 21.01 -30.93
N ARG A 12 2.21 21.77 -30.03
CA ARG A 12 2.77 23.03 -29.51
C ARG A 12 3.76 22.80 -28.37
N ALA A 13 3.44 21.87 -27.47
CA ALA A 13 4.22 21.60 -26.27
C ALA A 13 5.57 20.96 -26.61
N LEU A 14 5.62 20.05 -27.59
CA LEU A 14 6.86 19.35 -27.94
C LEU A 14 7.99 20.32 -28.39
N PRO A 15 7.80 21.22 -29.38
CA PRO A 15 8.85 22.19 -29.74
C PRO A 15 9.20 23.16 -28.61
N LEU A 16 8.21 23.62 -27.85
CA LEU A 16 8.43 24.56 -26.74
C LEU A 16 9.26 23.95 -25.61
N SER A 17 9.11 22.65 -25.37
CA SER A 17 9.85 21.92 -24.34
C SER A 17 11.33 21.68 -24.69
N LYS A 18 11.73 21.84 -25.96
CA LYS A 18 13.13 21.71 -26.43
C LYS A 18 13.79 20.40 -26.00
N HIS A 19 14.70 20.42 -25.03
CA HIS A 19 15.43 19.26 -24.51
C HIS A 19 15.04 18.91 -23.07
N HIS A 20 14.02 19.57 -22.51
CA HIS A 20 13.54 19.28 -21.17
C HIS A 20 12.85 17.92 -21.11
N SER A 21 12.84 17.34 -19.92
CA SER A 21 12.10 16.11 -19.62
C SER A 21 10.61 16.28 -19.88
N LEU A 22 9.99 15.23 -20.41
CA LEU A 22 8.59 15.20 -20.75
C LEU A 22 7.80 14.42 -19.70
N ALA A 23 6.64 14.96 -19.34
CA ALA A 23 5.59 14.25 -18.62
C ALA A 23 4.45 13.94 -19.59
N LEU A 24 4.18 12.65 -19.76
CA LEU A 24 3.21 12.08 -20.68
C LEU A 24 1.99 11.59 -19.91
N TYR A 25 0.81 12.06 -20.30
CA TYR A 25 -0.46 11.67 -19.71
C TYR A 25 -1.35 11.05 -20.78
N ILE A 26 -1.76 9.81 -20.55
CA ILE A 26 -2.56 9.03 -21.50
C ILE A 26 -3.81 8.58 -20.75
N VAL A 27 -4.95 9.15 -21.14
CA VAL A 27 -6.26 8.77 -20.61
C VAL A 27 -7.02 8.09 -21.73
N LEU A 28 -7.33 6.80 -21.55
CA LEU A 28 -8.05 5.96 -22.50
C LEU A 28 -9.42 5.63 -21.94
N GLY A 29 -10.44 5.73 -22.78
CA GLY A 29 -11.80 5.36 -22.41
C GLY A 29 -12.80 6.50 -22.45
N ASP A 30 -14.08 6.12 -22.56
CA ASP A 30 -15.20 7.05 -22.53
C ASP A 30 -15.60 7.29 -21.08
N GLY A 31 -15.11 8.38 -20.51
CA GLY A 31 -15.56 8.87 -19.20
C GLY A 31 -16.96 9.50 -19.32
N MET A 32 -17.87 9.13 -18.42
CA MET A 32 -19.17 9.81 -18.26
C MET A 32 -19.01 11.25 -17.74
N TRP A 33 -17.88 11.57 -17.11
CA TRP A 33 -17.59 12.90 -16.60
C TRP A 33 -17.06 13.78 -17.73
N GLN A 34 -17.82 14.83 -18.06
CA GLN A 34 -17.56 15.82 -19.11
C GLN A 34 -16.20 16.56 -18.98
N TYR A 35 -15.42 16.28 -17.94
CA TYR A 35 -14.11 16.87 -17.68
C TYR A 35 -12.93 16.01 -18.16
N ASP A 36 -13.14 14.74 -18.50
CA ASP A 36 -12.08 13.90 -19.06
C ASP A 36 -11.87 14.24 -20.53
N ARG A 37 -10.78 14.98 -20.78
CA ARG A 37 -10.26 15.28 -22.12
C ARG A 37 -9.65 14.00 -22.71
N ALA A 38 -10.49 13.02 -22.99
CA ALA A 38 -10.07 11.77 -23.64
C ALA A 38 -9.35 12.10 -24.96
N VAL A 39 -8.23 11.42 -25.20
CA VAL A 39 -7.41 11.65 -26.39
C VAL A 39 -8.14 11.07 -27.60
N LYS A 40 -8.87 11.91 -28.32
CA LYS A 40 -9.64 11.49 -29.51
C LYS A 40 -8.77 11.19 -30.72
N ASP A 41 -7.56 11.74 -30.77
CA ASP A 41 -6.61 11.64 -31.89
C ASP A 41 -5.33 10.89 -31.49
N LEU A 42 -5.43 9.89 -30.60
CA LEU A 42 -4.26 9.22 -30.04
C LEU A 42 -3.42 8.52 -31.12
N ASP A 43 -4.05 7.98 -32.15
CA ASP A 43 -3.40 7.41 -33.34
C ASP A 43 -2.49 8.42 -34.06
N VAL A 44 -2.86 9.70 -34.06
CA VAL A 44 -2.07 10.79 -34.65
C VAL A 44 -1.03 11.35 -33.67
N GLU A 45 -1.35 11.37 -32.37
CA GLU A 45 -0.43 11.85 -31.33
C GLU A 45 0.70 10.85 -31.03
N LEU A 46 0.40 9.56 -31.10
CA LEU A 46 1.30 8.49 -30.69
C LEU A 46 2.63 8.55 -31.46
N PRO A 47 2.69 8.67 -32.80
CA PRO A 47 3.97 8.81 -33.51
C PRO A 47 4.80 10.02 -33.06
N LEU A 48 4.15 11.16 -32.74
CA LEU A 48 4.83 12.36 -32.25
C LEU A 48 5.44 12.12 -30.87
N ILE A 49 4.71 11.43 -29.99
CA ILE A 49 5.18 11.04 -28.66
C ILE A 49 6.31 10.00 -28.79
N MET A 50 6.19 9.04 -29.71
CA MET A 50 7.18 7.98 -29.94
C MET A 50 8.54 8.54 -30.38
N ALA A 51 8.53 9.59 -31.19
CA ALA A 51 9.74 10.29 -31.61
C ALA A 51 10.50 10.90 -30.42
N GLU A 52 9.78 11.32 -29.39
CA GLU A 52 10.32 12.03 -28.22
C GLU A 52 10.46 11.15 -26.98
N ARG A 53 10.23 9.83 -27.10
CA ARG A 53 10.23 8.86 -25.97
C ARG A 53 11.49 8.90 -25.09
N HIS A 54 12.64 9.17 -25.70
CA HIS A 54 13.93 9.26 -25.02
C HIS A 54 14.01 10.39 -23.99
N ARG A 55 13.06 11.34 -24.00
CA ARG A 55 12.93 12.45 -23.05
C ARG A 55 11.84 12.24 -22.00
N VAL A 56 11.03 11.18 -22.13
CA VAL A 56 9.94 10.92 -21.20
C VAL A 56 10.54 10.54 -19.85
N ALA A 57 10.26 11.35 -18.83
CA ALA A 57 10.68 11.12 -17.46
C ALA A 57 9.51 10.75 -16.54
N SER A 58 8.29 11.08 -16.92
CA SER A 58 7.09 10.69 -16.18
C SER A 58 6.02 10.23 -17.16
N MET A 59 5.40 9.09 -16.89
CA MET A 59 4.32 8.54 -17.69
C MET A 59 3.16 8.12 -16.81
N PHE A 60 1.97 8.63 -17.13
CA PHE A 60 0.72 8.33 -16.44
C PHE A 60 -0.25 7.73 -17.44
N ILE A 61 -0.64 6.48 -17.24
CA ILE A 61 -1.59 5.75 -18.08
C ILE A 61 -2.83 5.47 -17.24
N ASN A 62 -3.97 5.99 -17.64
CA ASN A 62 -5.26 5.73 -17.01
C ASN A 62 -6.22 5.14 -18.05
N ARG A 63 -6.65 3.89 -17.85
CA ARG A 63 -7.57 3.18 -18.74
C ARG A 63 -8.92 2.97 -18.05
N ARG A 64 -9.91 3.77 -18.44
CA ARG A 64 -11.28 3.73 -17.95
C ARG A 64 -12.16 2.95 -18.96
N ARG A 65 -12.38 1.67 -18.70
CA ARG A 65 -13.21 0.74 -19.53
C ARG A 65 -12.59 0.27 -20.84
N SER A 66 -13.10 -0.87 -21.32
CA SER A 66 -12.75 -1.45 -22.61
C SER A 66 -13.40 -0.64 -23.73
N THR A 67 -12.64 0.21 -24.41
CA THR A 67 -13.06 0.70 -25.72
C THR A 67 -13.08 -0.48 -26.68
N ASN A 68 -14.13 -0.64 -27.48
CA ASN A 68 -14.20 -1.67 -28.54
C ASN A 68 -13.15 -1.46 -29.65
N ASN A 69 -12.27 -0.46 -29.52
CA ASN A 69 -11.22 -0.17 -30.47
C ASN A 69 -9.88 -0.80 -30.00
N PRO A 70 -9.49 -1.97 -30.54
CA PRO A 70 -8.22 -2.61 -30.22
C PRO A 70 -7.00 -1.85 -30.75
N LEU A 71 -7.18 -0.80 -31.56
CA LEU A 71 -6.07 -0.10 -32.22
C LEU A 71 -5.38 0.96 -31.35
N LEU A 72 -5.93 1.28 -30.18
CA LEU A 72 -5.35 2.25 -29.23
C LEU A 72 -4.69 1.52 -28.07
N GLU A 73 -3.66 0.73 -28.36
CA GLU A 73 -2.98 -0.03 -27.34
C GLU A 73 -1.82 0.78 -26.72
N PRO A 74 -1.95 1.25 -25.46
CA PRO A 74 -0.83 1.82 -24.71
C PRO A 74 0.32 0.81 -24.54
N GLN A 75 0.09 -0.46 -24.88
CA GLN A 75 1.12 -1.47 -24.98
C GLN A 75 2.22 -1.08 -25.96
N VAL A 76 1.92 -0.35 -27.05
CA VAL A 76 2.97 0.09 -27.99
C VAL A 76 3.96 1.03 -27.30
N LEU A 77 3.47 1.90 -26.40
CA LEU A 77 4.33 2.74 -25.56
C LEU A 77 5.14 1.90 -24.59
N LEU A 78 4.45 1.01 -23.89
CA LEU A 78 5.04 0.12 -22.91
C LEU A 78 5.95 -0.93 -23.53
N ALA A 79 5.96 -1.12 -24.85
CA ALA A 79 6.84 -2.07 -25.52
C ALA A 79 8.21 -1.47 -25.85
N LEU A 80 8.40 -0.15 -25.77
CA LEU A 80 9.63 0.52 -26.19
C LEU A 80 10.47 0.96 -25.00
N PRO A 81 11.82 0.94 -25.09
CA PRO A 81 12.68 1.45 -24.03
C PRO A 81 12.45 2.93 -23.74
N MET A 82 12.41 3.29 -22.45
CA MET A 82 12.32 4.67 -21.96
C MET A 82 13.45 4.95 -20.96
N PRO A 83 14.68 5.22 -21.44
CA PRO A 83 15.88 5.25 -20.60
C PRO A 83 15.91 6.37 -19.55
N ARG A 84 15.02 7.37 -19.66
CA ARG A 84 14.90 8.49 -18.71
C ARG A 84 13.66 8.41 -17.81
N LEU A 85 12.87 7.34 -17.91
CA LEU A 85 11.65 7.20 -17.15
C LEU A 85 11.97 7.08 -15.66
N ARG A 86 11.48 8.05 -14.87
CA ARG A 86 11.64 8.12 -13.41
C ARG A 86 10.35 7.81 -12.66
N VAL A 87 9.22 8.17 -13.25
CA VAL A 87 7.88 7.96 -12.66
C VAL A 87 7.00 7.22 -13.66
N LEU A 88 6.42 6.11 -13.23
CA LEU A 88 5.42 5.38 -13.98
C LEU A 88 4.18 5.13 -13.11
N ALA A 89 3.05 5.68 -13.53
CA ALA A 89 1.76 5.37 -12.95
C ALA A 89 0.86 4.69 -13.98
N VAL A 90 0.34 3.52 -13.64
CA VAL A 90 -0.58 2.75 -14.49
C VAL A 90 -1.83 2.45 -13.68
N SER A 91 -2.97 2.88 -14.20
CA SER A 91 -4.28 2.64 -13.63
C SER A 91 -5.19 2.04 -14.69
N SER A 92 -5.89 0.95 -14.35
CA SER A 92 -6.87 0.32 -15.25
C SER A 92 -8.11 -0.06 -14.46
N THR A 93 -9.30 0.23 -14.98
CA THR A 93 -10.54 -0.34 -14.45
C THR A 93 -11.04 -1.50 -15.29
N SER A 94 -10.21 -1.96 -16.24
CA SER A 94 -10.58 -2.94 -17.26
C SER A 94 -9.79 -4.22 -17.05
N LEU A 95 -10.51 -5.33 -16.84
CA LEU A 95 -9.94 -6.69 -16.76
C LEU A 95 -9.25 -7.11 -18.07
N ASN A 96 -9.63 -6.50 -19.20
CA ASN A 96 -9.06 -6.80 -20.53
C ASN A 96 -7.71 -6.10 -20.80
N MET A 97 -7.07 -5.51 -19.80
CA MET A 97 -5.73 -4.96 -19.98
C MET A 97 -4.73 -6.13 -20.09
N GLN A 98 -3.87 -6.09 -21.12
CA GLN A 98 -2.76 -7.04 -21.17
C GLN A 98 -1.88 -6.86 -19.92
N PRO A 99 -1.52 -7.95 -19.23
CA PRO A 99 -0.68 -7.86 -18.06
C PRO A 99 0.66 -7.19 -18.36
N LEU A 100 1.12 -6.36 -17.44
CA LEU A 100 2.52 -5.92 -17.43
C LEU A 100 3.39 -7.13 -17.09
N ASP A 101 4.34 -7.45 -17.96
CA ASP A 101 5.17 -8.65 -17.82
C ASP A 101 6.63 -8.41 -18.26
N ALA A 102 7.38 -9.49 -18.44
CA ALA A 102 8.78 -9.45 -18.84
C ALA A 102 9.04 -8.82 -20.22
N THR A 103 8.02 -8.56 -21.03
CA THR A 103 8.15 -7.88 -22.34
C THR A 103 7.96 -6.37 -22.24
N THR A 104 7.50 -5.88 -21.09
CA THR A 104 7.37 -4.44 -20.81
C THR A 104 8.74 -3.77 -20.94
N PHE A 105 8.78 -2.63 -21.61
CA PHE A 105 9.94 -1.86 -22.05
C PHE A 105 10.95 -2.67 -22.86
N SER A 106 10.47 -3.53 -23.76
CA SER A 106 11.28 -4.50 -24.51
C SER A 106 12.04 -5.49 -23.59
N GLY A 107 11.53 -5.70 -22.38
CA GLY A 107 12.19 -6.49 -21.34
C GLY A 107 13.43 -5.84 -20.74
N GLU A 108 13.71 -4.57 -21.03
CA GLU A 108 14.76 -3.81 -20.36
C GLU A 108 14.27 -3.36 -18.98
N ILE A 109 15.17 -3.39 -17.99
CA ILE A 109 14.90 -2.81 -16.68
C ILE A 109 15.11 -1.30 -16.79
N PRO A 110 14.10 -0.45 -16.53
CA PRO A 110 14.26 0.99 -16.59
C PRO A 110 15.09 1.47 -15.39
N LEU A 111 16.41 1.56 -15.56
CA LEU A 111 17.36 1.87 -14.49
C LEU A 111 17.21 3.27 -13.85
N SER A 112 16.45 4.16 -14.48
CA SER A 112 16.12 5.48 -13.90
C SER A 112 14.79 5.51 -13.16
N LEU A 113 14.01 4.42 -13.17
CA LEU A 113 12.69 4.37 -12.58
C LEU A 113 12.81 4.32 -11.05
N GLU A 114 12.25 5.34 -10.41
CA GLU A 114 12.33 5.56 -8.96
C GLU A 114 10.96 5.45 -8.29
N ASP A 115 9.88 5.75 -9.02
CA ASP A 115 8.50 5.77 -8.53
C ASP A 115 7.60 4.95 -9.46
N LEU A 116 7.02 3.88 -8.91
CA LEU A 116 6.12 2.97 -9.60
C LEU A 116 4.79 2.91 -8.86
N GLN A 117 3.71 3.27 -9.56
CA GLN A 117 2.35 3.25 -9.04
C GLN A 117 1.46 2.39 -9.93
N LEU A 118 0.83 1.38 -9.35
CA LEU A 118 0.03 0.37 -10.03
C LEU A 118 -1.34 0.32 -9.39
N TYR A 119 -2.39 0.59 -10.16
CA TYR A 119 -3.77 0.63 -9.67
C TYR A 119 -4.67 -0.24 -10.53
N ASN A 120 -5.24 -1.29 -9.95
CA ASN A 120 -6.20 -2.18 -10.59
C ASN A 120 -5.71 -2.73 -11.95
N CYS A 121 -4.39 -2.92 -12.11
CA CYS A 121 -3.79 -3.40 -13.34
C CYS A 121 -3.21 -4.80 -13.16
N PRO A 122 -3.40 -5.71 -14.13
CA PRO A 122 -2.79 -7.03 -14.06
C PRO A 122 -1.27 -6.90 -14.26
N VAL A 123 -0.50 -7.45 -13.35
CA VAL A 123 0.98 -7.47 -13.41
C VAL A 123 1.44 -8.87 -13.10
N ARG A 124 2.37 -9.40 -13.90
CA ARG A 124 2.99 -10.70 -13.62
C ARG A 124 4.20 -10.53 -12.69
N PRO A 125 4.53 -11.52 -11.85
CA PRO A 125 5.75 -11.50 -11.04
C PRO A 125 7.03 -11.30 -11.86
N THR A 126 7.02 -11.68 -13.14
CA THR A 126 8.16 -11.55 -14.06
C THR A 126 8.34 -10.15 -14.64
N CYS A 127 7.51 -9.18 -14.26
CA CYS A 127 7.59 -7.80 -14.74
C CYS A 127 8.91 -7.14 -14.32
N THR A 128 9.68 -6.66 -15.29
CA THR A 128 11.00 -6.03 -15.07
C THR A 128 10.93 -4.71 -14.31
N LEU A 129 9.74 -4.09 -14.25
CA LEU A 129 9.49 -2.87 -13.47
C LEU A 129 9.76 -3.05 -11.98
N LEU A 130 9.47 -4.25 -11.44
CA LEU A 130 9.70 -4.59 -10.04
C LEU A 130 11.18 -4.86 -9.73
N GLN A 131 12.05 -4.84 -10.75
CA GLN A 131 13.50 -4.98 -10.62
C GLN A 131 14.24 -3.64 -10.78
N ALA A 132 13.52 -2.56 -11.05
CA ALA A 132 14.08 -1.21 -11.12
C ALA A 132 14.55 -0.76 -9.72
N PRO A 133 15.47 0.22 -9.63
CA PRO A 133 15.94 0.75 -8.34
C PRO A 133 14.90 1.68 -7.70
N LEU A 134 13.73 1.12 -7.37
CA LEU A 134 12.59 1.87 -6.85
C LEU A 134 12.90 2.43 -5.46
N THR A 135 12.45 3.67 -5.26
CA THR A 135 12.40 4.37 -3.98
C THR A 135 10.97 4.48 -3.47
N HIS A 136 9.99 4.48 -4.38
CA HIS A 136 8.56 4.53 -4.08
C HIS A 136 7.84 3.43 -4.86
N LEU A 137 7.11 2.58 -4.15
CA LEU A 137 6.27 1.53 -4.73
C LEU A 137 4.87 1.65 -4.15
N GLN A 138 3.90 1.89 -5.02
CA GLN A 138 2.49 1.94 -4.68
C GLN A 138 1.71 0.90 -5.50
N ILE A 139 1.00 0.02 -4.83
CA ILE A 139 0.25 -1.07 -5.44
C ILE A 139 -1.13 -1.08 -4.82
N SER A 140 -2.17 -0.83 -5.61
CA SER A 140 -3.56 -0.85 -5.15
C SER A 140 -4.40 -1.72 -6.07
N GLY A 141 -5.07 -2.72 -5.51
CA GLY A 141 -5.94 -3.65 -6.24
C GLY A 141 -5.25 -4.42 -7.36
N CYS A 142 -3.94 -4.69 -7.24
CA CYS A 142 -3.20 -5.48 -8.23
C CYS A 142 -2.83 -6.85 -7.67
N LEU A 143 -3.26 -7.91 -8.35
CA LEU A 143 -2.88 -9.29 -8.05
C LEU A 143 -1.56 -9.62 -8.75
N ILE A 144 -0.44 -9.28 -8.09
CA ILE A 144 0.90 -9.51 -8.63
C ILE A 144 1.47 -10.87 -8.20
N TRP A 145 1.29 -11.22 -6.92
CA TRP A 145 1.93 -12.37 -6.29
C TRP A 145 0.88 -13.37 -5.81
N GLU A 146 1.15 -14.66 -6.01
CA GLU A 146 0.28 -15.73 -5.51
C GLU A 146 0.70 -16.17 -4.10
N PHE A 147 2.01 -16.07 -3.81
CA PHE A 147 2.60 -16.51 -2.55
C PHE A 147 3.41 -15.40 -1.87
N LEU A 148 3.47 -15.45 -0.53
CA LEU A 148 4.28 -14.54 0.27
C LEU A 148 5.77 -14.59 -0.11
N SER A 149 6.28 -15.77 -0.46
CA SER A 149 7.67 -15.93 -0.90
C SER A 149 8.01 -15.12 -2.15
N GLU A 150 7.05 -14.96 -3.07
CA GLU A 150 7.24 -14.18 -4.29
C GLU A 150 7.27 -12.69 -3.98
N LEU A 151 6.39 -12.22 -3.09
CA LEU A 151 6.42 -10.85 -2.57
C LEU A 151 7.76 -10.55 -1.90
N LEU A 152 8.19 -11.41 -0.94
CA LEU A 152 9.46 -11.26 -0.24
C LEU A 152 10.65 -11.30 -1.21
N GLY A 153 10.59 -12.18 -2.22
CA GLY A 153 11.56 -12.24 -3.30
C GLY A 153 11.65 -10.92 -4.07
N ALA A 154 10.52 -10.35 -4.46
CA ALA A 154 10.47 -9.06 -5.15
C ALA A 154 11.04 -7.92 -4.28
N LEU A 155 10.62 -7.83 -3.01
CA LEU A 155 11.11 -6.81 -2.08
C LEU A 155 12.61 -6.93 -1.80
N SER A 156 13.16 -8.15 -1.79
CA SER A 156 14.61 -8.35 -1.63
C SER A 156 15.44 -7.73 -2.76
N GLY A 157 14.83 -7.53 -3.93
CA GLY A 157 15.42 -6.82 -5.07
C GLY A 157 15.34 -5.30 -4.98
N LEU A 158 14.68 -4.74 -3.98
CA LEU A 158 14.41 -3.30 -3.84
C LEU A 158 15.09 -2.69 -2.59
N PRO A 159 16.42 -2.77 -2.45
CA PRO A 159 17.10 -2.31 -1.24
C PRO A 159 17.04 -0.79 -1.04
N GLN A 160 16.71 -0.01 -2.07
CA GLN A 160 16.60 1.45 -2.04
C GLN A 160 15.18 1.96 -1.71
N LEU A 161 14.24 1.05 -1.45
CA LEU A 161 12.85 1.41 -1.21
C LEU A 161 12.71 2.27 0.06
N GLU A 162 12.13 3.46 -0.09
CA GLU A 162 11.86 4.41 0.99
C GLU A 162 10.38 4.41 1.38
N THR A 163 9.48 4.22 0.42
CA THR A 163 8.03 4.17 0.64
C THR A 163 7.43 2.94 -0.02
N LEU A 164 6.70 2.16 0.77
CA LEU A 164 5.85 1.06 0.31
C LEU A 164 4.41 1.36 0.70
N ASP A 165 3.54 1.43 -0.29
CA ASP A 165 2.09 1.52 -0.11
C ASP A 165 1.43 0.36 -0.85
N TRP A 166 0.76 -0.51 -0.12
CA TRP A 166 0.10 -1.69 -0.67
C TRP A 166 -1.31 -1.82 -0.13
N GLU A 167 -2.28 -1.69 -1.03
CA GLU A 167 -3.71 -1.80 -0.76
C GLU A 167 -4.29 -2.96 -1.57
N ASP A 168 -4.82 -3.97 -0.90
CA ASP A 168 -5.52 -5.09 -1.52
C ASP A 168 -7.03 -4.85 -1.50
N LEU A 169 -7.54 -4.37 -2.64
CA LEU A 169 -8.96 -4.11 -2.85
C LEU A 169 -9.75 -5.37 -3.28
N SER A 170 -9.08 -6.50 -3.50
CA SER A 170 -9.69 -7.69 -4.06
C SER A 170 -10.16 -8.65 -2.96
N SER A 171 -11.47 -8.76 -2.77
CA SER A 171 -12.05 -9.75 -1.86
C SER A 171 -12.00 -11.20 -2.39
N GLU A 172 -11.75 -11.40 -3.68
CA GLU A 172 -11.89 -12.72 -4.32
C GLU A 172 -10.62 -13.57 -4.32
N VAL A 173 -9.45 -12.92 -4.30
CA VAL A 173 -8.15 -13.60 -4.42
C VAL A 173 -7.23 -13.08 -3.34
N THR A 174 -6.99 -13.92 -2.34
CA THR A 174 -6.05 -13.62 -1.25
C THR A 174 -4.69 -14.24 -1.52
N LEU A 175 -3.64 -13.52 -1.14
CA LEU A 175 -2.28 -14.03 -1.18
C LEU A 175 -2.14 -15.22 -0.22
N ASN A 176 -1.57 -16.32 -0.69
CA ASN A 176 -1.40 -17.51 0.14
C ASN A 176 -0.23 -17.33 1.12
N THR A 177 -0.56 -17.02 2.38
CA THR A 177 0.40 -16.80 3.47
C THR A 177 0.73 -18.07 4.25
N GLY A 178 0.02 -19.17 4.02
CA GLY A 178 0.00 -20.30 4.96
C GLY A 178 -0.69 -19.95 6.29
N PRO A 179 -0.71 -20.89 7.25
CA PRO A 179 -1.42 -20.70 8.52
C PRO A 179 -0.73 -19.64 9.40
N LEU A 180 -1.55 -18.86 10.13
CA LEU A 180 -1.09 -17.89 11.16
C LEU A 180 -0.30 -18.51 12.30
N ALA A 181 -0.42 -19.82 12.51
CA ALA A 181 0.33 -20.52 13.54
C ALA A 181 1.84 -20.37 13.25
N PHE A 182 2.49 -19.45 13.95
CA PHE A 182 3.93 -19.20 13.85
C PHE A 182 4.68 -20.47 14.21
N SER A 183 5.01 -21.25 13.20
CA SER A 183 6.15 -22.13 13.30
C SER A 183 7.36 -21.20 13.34
N THR A 184 8.02 -21.14 14.49
CA THR A 184 9.33 -20.48 14.67
C THR A 184 10.40 -20.99 13.70
N LYS A 185 10.08 -22.01 12.89
CA LYS A 185 10.88 -22.58 11.81
C LYS A 185 10.41 -22.17 10.42
N SER A 186 9.77 -21.00 10.24
CA SER A 186 9.47 -20.48 8.91
C SER A 186 10.77 -20.45 8.07
N SER A 187 10.76 -21.10 6.92
CA SER A 187 11.92 -21.24 6.04
C SER A 187 12.25 -19.98 5.23
N TYR A 188 11.52 -18.88 5.45
CA TYR A 188 11.72 -17.65 4.69
C TYR A 188 12.95 -16.90 5.21
N ASN A 189 13.82 -16.52 4.28
CA ASN A 189 14.93 -15.62 4.59
C ASN A 189 14.37 -14.23 4.91
N ALA A 190 14.93 -13.61 5.95
CA ALA A 190 14.57 -12.23 6.27
C ALA A 190 14.97 -11.29 5.12
N VAL A 191 14.03 -10.44 4.71
CA VAL A 191 14.25 -9.38 3.73
C VAL A 191 14.70 -8.13 4.45
N HIS A 192 15.70 -7.43 3.92
CA HIS A 192 16.23 -6.20 4.52
C HIS A 192 15.92 -4.99 3.63
N LEU A 193 15.17 -4.03 4.16
CA LEU A 193 14.83 -2.76 3.52
C LEU A 193 15.40 -1.60 4.34
N PRO A 194 16.72 -1.32 4.23
CA PRO A 194 17.43 -0.42 5.14
C PRO A 194 17.06 1.06 4.98
N HIS A 195 16.44 1.45 3.87
CA HIS A 195 16.05 2.83 3.56
C HIS A 195 14.56 3.11 3.75
N LEU A 196 13.79 2.11 4.16
CA LEU A 196 12.33 2.22 4.29
C LEU A 196 11.96 3.20 5.41
N ARG A 197 11.15 4.19 5.07
CA ARG A 197 10.70 5.28 5.94
C ARG A 197 9.20 5.23 6.20
N ASN A 198 8.42 4.79 5.21
CA ASN A 198 6.97 4.68 5.32
C ASN A 198 6.51 3.32 4.78
N VAL A 199 5.67 2.65 5.55
CA VAL A 199 4.98 1.42 5.15
C VAL A 199 3.50 1.62 5.43
N THR A 200 2.71 1.53 4.36
CA THR A 200 1.25 1.49 4.40
C THR A 200 0.81 0.16 3.82
N LEU A 201 0.14 -0.66 4.62
CA LEU A 201 -0.44 -1.94 4.21
C LEU A 201 -1.93 -1.93 4.54
N ASP A 202 -2.77 -2.12 3.54
CA ASP A 202 -4.22 -2.34 3.69
C ASP A 202 -4.57 -3.67 3.04
N THR A 203 -4.62 -4.74 3.84
CA THR A 203 -4.77 -6.11 3.36
C THR A 203 -5.14 -7.04 4.52
N SER A 204 -5.19 -8.35 4.30
CA SER A 204 -5.53 -9.32 5.35
C SER A 204 -4.50 -9.32 6.49
N ILE A 205 -4.95 -9.60 7.72
CA ILE A 205 -4.02 -9.58 8.87
C ILE A 205 -2.90 -10.62 8.76
N GLU A 206 -3.14 -11.74 8.08
CA GLU A 206 -2.15 -12.79 7.89
C GLU A 206 -0.97 -12.27 7.06
N VAL A 207 -1.27 -11.55 5.98
CA VAL A 207 -0.27 -10.92 5.13
C VAL A 207 0.51 -9.89 5.91
N ILE A 208 -0.18 -9.01 6.64
CA ILE A 208 0.43 -7.97 7.48
C ILE A 208 1.36 -8.61 8.51
N ALA A 209 0.87 -9.54 9.33
CA ALA A 209 1.67 -10.14 10.39
C ALA A 209 2.91 -10.83 9.82
N GLN A 210 2.75 -11.62 8.76
CA GLN A 210 3.88 -12.32 8.13
C GLN A 210 4.88 -11.36 7.47
N PHE A 211 4.40 -10.27 6.84
CA PHE A 211 5.24 -9.23 6.29
C PHE A 211 6.15 -8.64 7.38
N PHE A 212 5.59 -8.23 8.51
CA PHE A 212 6.35 -7.61 9.59
C PHE A 212 7.31 -8.57 10.31
N VAL A 213 7.03 -9.88 10.31
CA VAL A 213 7.97 -10.90 10.80
C VAL A 213 9.17 -11.07 9.86
N HIS A 214 8.95 -11.03 8.54
CA HIS A 214 9.97 -11.37 7.56
C HIS A 214 10.72 -10.17 6.98
N VAL A 215 10.16 -8.97 7.06
CA VAL A 215 10.77 -7.75 6.51
C VAL A 215 11.36 -6.92 7.64
N LYS A 216 12.69 -6.73 7.59
CA LYS A 216 13.47 -5.93 8.53
C LYS A 216 13.74 -4.57 7.95
N PHE A 217 13.42 -3.53 8.70
CA PHE A 217 13.59 -2.14 8.29
C PHE A 217 13.83 -1.22 9.50
N PRO A 218 14.31 0.03 9.30
CA PRO A 218 14.67 0.92 10.39
C PRO A 218 13.55 1.14 11.41
N ILE A 219 13.92 1.22 12.69
CA ILE A 219 12.98 1.49 13.80
C ILE A 219 12.25 2.83 13.66
N SER A 220 12.82 3.78 12.93
CA SER A 220 12.25 5.11 12.65
C SER A 220 11.18 5.11 11.54
N CYS A 221 10.92 3.96 10.90
CA CYS A 221 9.94 3.85 9.83
C CYS A 221 8.52 3.99 10.37
N SER A 222 7.76 4.93 9.82
CA SER A 222 6.34 5.09 10.06
C SER A 222 5.58 3.88 9.53
N ILE A 223 4.60 3.43 10.31
CA ILE A 223 3.80 2.24 10.02
C ILE A 223 2.32 2.61 10.03
N GLU A 224 1.63 2.21 8.98
CA GLU A 224 0.18 2.21 8.85
C GLU A 224 -0.24 0.84 8.35
N ALA A 225 -0.92 0.07 9.19
CA ALA A 225 -1.36 -1.28 8.86
C ALA A 225 -2.86 -1.40 9.14
N ASN A 226 -3.64 -1.43 8.08
CA ASN A 226 -5.08 -1.57 8.05
C ASN A 226 -5.41 -3.03 7.75
N ALA A 227 -5.77 -3.78 8.78
CA ALA A 227 -5.94 -5.21 8.70
C ALA A 227 -7.39 -5.61 8.47
N ASP A 228 -7.62 -6.37 7.40
CA ASP A 228 -8.89 -7.02 7.15
C ASP A 228 -8.96 -8.38 7.87
N LEU A 229 -10.03 -8.57 8.66
CA LEU A 229 -10.34 -9.81 9.39
C LEU A 229 -11.38 -10.68 8.67
N THR A 230 -11.88 -10.28 7.49
CA THR A 230 -12.91 -11.01 6.72
C THR A 230 -12.59 -12.47 6.45
N ASN A 231 -11.31 -12.79 6.26
CA ASN A 231 -10.86 -14.13 5.88
C ASN A 231 -10.48 -15.04 7.05
N ILE A 232 -10.62 -14.59 8.31
CA ILE A 232 -10.20 -15.35 9.48
C ILE A 232 -11.39 -16.05 10.12
N PRO A 233 -11.39 -17.39 10.17
CA PRO A 233 -12.35 -18.13 10.97
C PRO A 233 -12.24 -17.74 12.44
N ARG A 234 -13.37 -17.70 13.16
CA ARG A 234 -13.39 -17.24 14.57
C ARG A 234 -12.49 -18.08 15.47
N GLU A 235 -12.37 -19.37 15.19
CA GLU A 235 -11.48 -20.31 15.87
C GLU A 235 -9.99 -19.96 15.74
N ASP A 236 -9.59 -19.29 14.65
CA ASP A 236 -8.21 -18.92 14.37
C ASP A 236 -7.81 -17.57 14.99
N LEU A 237 -8.77 -16.80 15.52
CA LEU A 237 -8.49 -15.52 16.20
C LEU A 237 -7.55 -15.67 17.41
N VAL A 238 -7.52 -16.86 18.04
CA VAL A 238 -6.57 -17.18 19.10
C VAL A 238 -5.11 -17.10 18.65
N HIS A 239 -4.86 -17.24 17.34
CA HIS A 239 -3.54 -17.14 16.73
C HIS A 239 -3.19 -15.72 16.29
N VAL A 240 -4.19 -14.83 16.12
CA VAL A 240 -3.96 -13.44 15.70
C VAL A 240 -3.19 -12.66 16.76
N CYS A 241 -3.59 -12.71 18.02
CA CYS A 241 -2.93 -11.92 19.07
C CYS A 241 -1.43 -12.26 19.23
N PRO A 242 -1.02 -13.54 19.34
CA PRO A 242 0.40 -13.92 19.31
C PRO A 242 1.12 -13.49 18.03
N ALA A 243 0.41 -13.46 16.88
CA ALA A 243 0.96 -12.95 15.63
C ALA A 243 1.38 -11.49 15.72
N LEU A 244 0.49 -10.67 16.27
CA LEU A 244 0.72 -9.24 16.44
C LEU A 244 1.82 -8.98 17.46
N ASP A 245 1.92 -9.80 18.51
CA ASP A 245 3.01 -9.67 19.48
C ASP A 245 4.39 -9.82 18.83
N VAL A 246 4.52 -10.79 17.92
CA VAL A 246 5.78 -11.01 17.17
C VAL A 246 5.99 -9.94 16.10
N ALA A 247 4.95 -9.63 15.31
CA ALA A 247 5.04 -8.68 14.21
C ALA A 247 5.28 -7.23 14.66
N PHE A 248 4.63 -6.83 15.75
CA PHE A 248 4.51 -5.44 16.19
C PHE A 248 4.98 -5.24 17.63
N GLY A 249 4.55 -6.10 18.55
CA GLY A 249 4.86 -5.97 19.98
C GLY A 249 6.37 -6.03 20.28
N GLU A 250 7.11 -6.96 19.69
CA GLU A 250 8.57 -7.06 19.80
C GLU A 250 9.27 -5.80 19.27
N ARG A 251 8.74 -5.23 18.18
CA ARG A 251 9.30 -4.02 17.57
C ARG A 251 9.09 -2.80 18.46
N LEU A 252 7.89 -2.62 19.01
CA LEU A 252 7.61 -1.54 19.96
C LEU A 252 8.50 -1.63 21.21
N ARG A 253 8.69 -2.84 21.74
CA ARG A 253 9.64 -3.10 22.84
C ARG A 253 11.07 -2.74 22.45
N ALA A 254 11.50 -3.07 21.24
CA ALA A 254 12.84 -2.72 20.76
C ALA A 254 13.03 -1.19 20.59
N ILE A 255 12.00 -0.45 20.18
CA ILE A 255 12.04 1.02 20.00
C ILE A 255 12.21 1.75 21.33
N PHE A 256 11.39 1.40 22.33
CA PHE A 256 11.33 2.14 23.59
C PHE A 256 12.23 1.52 24.67
N GLY A 257 12.54 0.23 24.57
CA GLY A 257 13.33 -0.54 25.52
C GLY A 257 12.51 -0.93 26.74
N ASP A 258 12.69 -2.17 27.21
CA ASP A 258 12.01 -2.64 28.42
C ASP A 258 12.49 -1.83 29.65
N GLY A 259 11.56 -1.18 30.35
CA GLY A 259 11.82 -0.56 31.66
C GLY A 259 12.47 0.83 31.63
N LYS A 260 12.51 1.53 30.49
CA LYS A 260 12.83 2.97 30.50
C LYS A 260 11.57 3.75 30.87
N GLU A 261 11.55 4.27 32.10
CA GLU A 261 10.52 5.22 32.51
C GLU A 261 10.43 6.36 31.48
N HIS A 262 9.21 6.66 31.01
CA HIS A 262 8.90 7.72 30.05
C HIS A 262 9.30 7.50 28.57
N SER A 263 9.60 6.27 28.15
CA SER A 263 9.76 5.93 26.72
C SER A 263 8.46 5.36 26.13
N GLY A 264 7.88 6.05 25.14
CA GLY A 264 6.66 5.58 24.47
C GLY A 264 6.08 6.65 23.55
N PHE A 265 4.79 6.54 23.28
CA PHE A 265 4.00 7.59 22.62
C PHE A 265 3.17 8.36 23.65
N LYS A 266 3.02 9.67 23.44
CA LYS A 266 2.25 10.52 24.37
C LYS A 266 0.75 10.44 24.12
N VAL A 267 0.35 10.23 22.87
CA VAL A 267 -1.05 10.25 22.44
C VAL A 267 -1.43 8.90 21.87
N LEU A 268 -2.50 8.32 22.39
CA LEU A 268 -3.23 7.20 21.80
C LEU A 268 -4.59 7.71 21.31
N GLU A 269 -4.86 7.61 20.02
CA GLU A 269 -6.17 7.88 19.43
C GLU A 269 -6.86 6.56 19.06
N ILE A 270 -8.11 6.39 19.51
CA ILE A 270 -8.97 5.27 19.14
C ILE A 270 -10.13 5.83 18.32
N SER A 271 -10.12 5.60 17.01
CA SER A 271 -11.12 6.11 16.07
C SER A 271 -11.86 4.98 15.35
N PRO A 272 -13.00 5.24 14.70
CA PRO A 272 -13.57 4.33 13.71
C PRO A 272 -12.53 4.00 12.63
N PHE A 273 -12.63 2.81 12.03
CA PHE A 273 -11.72 2.40 10.96
C PHE A 273 -11.86 3.28 9.72
N GLU A 274 -13.09 3.45 9.25
CA GLU A 274 -13.49 4.38 8.19
C GLU A 274 -14.87 4.95 8.54
N ASP A 275 -15.27 6.06 7.93
CA ASP A 275 -16.58 6.68 8.17
C ASP A 275 -17.74 5.70 7.91
N ASP A 276 -17.56 4.79 6.96
CA ASP A 276 -18.57 3.79 6.55
C ASP A 276 -18.44 2.46 7.30
N VAL A 277 -17.35 2.24 8.04
CA VAL A 277 -17.08 0.97 8.77
C VAL A 277 -16.95 1.25 10.26
N SER A 278 -18.07 1.63 10.87
CA SER A 278 -18.13 2.01 12.30
C SER A 278 -17.88 0.88 13.29
N ASN A 279 -17.83 -0.37 12.80
CA ASN A 279 -17.68 -1.56 13.64
C ASN A 279 -16.22 -2.01 13.76
N GLY A 280 -15.36 -1.46 12.90
CA GLY A 280 -13.91 -1.58 12.98
C GLY A 280 -13.32 -0.41 13.75
N ALA A 281 -12.07 -0.57 14.17
CA ALA A 281 -11.39 0.46 14.96
C ALA A 281 -9.94 0.62 14.52
N VAL A 282 -9.43 1.81 14.81
CA VAL A 282 -8.08 2.25 14.52
C VAL A 282 -7.42 2.68 15.83
N LEU A 283 -6.22 2.19 16.07
CA LEU A 283 -5.31 2.66 17.11
C LEU A 283 -4.17 3.43 16.44
N ALA A 284 -4.10 4.73 16.73
CA ALA A 284 -3.03 5.58 16.25
C ALA A 284 -2.23 6.14 17.42
N TRP A 285 -0.95 5.79 17.48
CA TRP A 285 0.00 6.35 18.43
C TRP A 285 0.80 7.48 17.78
N ARG A 286 0.87 8.62 18.47
CA ARG A 286 1.51 9.85 17.99
C ARG A 286 2.41 10.47 19.05
N ASP A 287 3.20 11.45 18.61
CA ASP A 287 4.11 12.25 19.44
C ASP A 287 5.07 11.36 20.26
N PRO A 288 5.98 10.64 19.59
CA PRO A 288 6.95 9.78 20.27
C PRO A 288 7.83 10.59 21.23
N THR A 289 8.18 9.99 22.37
CA THR A 289 9.10 10.63 23.33
C THR A 289 10.57 10.52 22.92
N SER A 290 10.89 9.65 21.96
CA SER A 290 12.24 9.43 21.43
C SER A 290 12.38 9.98 20.01
N PRO A 291 13.48 10.67 19.66
CA PRO A 291 13.71 11.17 18.29
C PRO A 291 14.03 10.05 17.28
N GLN A 292 14.29 8.82 17.74
CA GLN A 292 14.56 7.66 16.88
C GLN A 292 13.31 6.81 16.63
N ALA A 293 12.23 7.05 17.37
CA ALA A 293 10.96 6.37 17.20
C ALA A 293 10.25 6.87 15.93
N PRO A 294 9.32 6.07 15.37
CA PRO A 294 8.61 6.46 14.17
C PRO A 294 7.69 7.65 14.45
N ALA A 295 7.50 8.50 13.43
CA ALA A 295 6.66 9.69 13.56
C ALA A 295 5.19 9.32 13.84
N SER A 296 4.73 8.20 13.28
CA SER A 296 3.41 7.64 13.52
C SER A 296 3.46 6.12 13.53
N TYR A 297 2.57 5.54 14.33
CA TYR A 297 2.32 4.11 14.37
C TYR A 297 0.81 3.90 14.37
N HIS A 298 0.29 3.26 13.33
CA HIS A 298 -1.14 3.15 13.07
C HIS A 298 -1.50 1.69 12.78
N LEU A 299 -2.43 1.14 13.57
CA LEU A 299 -3.00 -0.19 13.39
C LEU A 299 -4.54 -0.09 13.30
N GLY A 300 -5.09 -0.39 12.14
CA GLY A 300 -6.53 -0.51 11.90
C GLY A 300 -6.97 -1.97 11.84
N PHE A 301 -8.20 -2.25 12.28
CA PHE A 301 -8.82 -3.57 12.18
C PHE A 301 -10.25 -3.46 11.63
N ARG A 302 -10.46 -4.02 10.44
CA ARG A 302 -11.75 -4.14 9.76
C ARG A 302 -12.37 -5.52 10.09
N PRO A 303 -13.57 -5.60 10.70
CA PRO A 303 -14.18 -6.87 11.07
C PRO A 303 -14.72 -7.63 9.86
N SER A 304 -14.98 -8.93 10.04
CA SER A 304 -15.48 -9.80 8.96
C SER A 304 -16.95 -9.60 8.61
N THR A 305 -17.74 -9.05 9.53
CA THR A 305 -19.16 -8.81 9.31
C THR A 305 -19.55 -7.37 9.64
N GLU A 306 -20.48 -6.84 8.86
CA GLU A 306 -21.13 -5.56 9.09
C GLU A 306 -22.21 -5.74 10.19
N ASP A 307 -21.79 -5.93 11.44
CA ASP A 307 -22.73 -5.95 12.57
C ASP A 307 -23.11 -4.51 12.98
N GLU A 308 -24.28 -4.03 12.59
CA GLU A 308 -24.63 -2.61 12.68
C GLU A 308 -24.53 -2.04 14.11
N GLY A 309 -23.69 -1.01 14.27
CA GLY A 309 -23.77 -0.06 15.39
C GLY A 309 -22.98 -0.41 16.65
N HIS A 310 -22.25 -1.52 16.65
CA HIS A 310 -21.38 -1.91 17.76
C HIS A 310 -19.96 -2.21 17.31
N LEU A 311 -18.99 -1.93 18.18
CA LEU A 311 -17.61 -2.37 17.95
C LEU A 311 -17.60 -3.90 17.95
N HIS A 312 -17.07 -4.49 16.87
CA HIS A 312 -17.07 -5.93 16.70
C HIS A 312 -16.29 -6.61 17.84
N SER A 313 -16.82 -7.70 18.39
CA SER A 313 -16.24 -8.34 19.59
C SER A 313 -14.80 -8.82 19.38
N ASP A 314 -14.46 -9.24 18.15
CA ASP A 314 -13.12 -9.71 17.80
C ASP A 314 -12.12 -8.55 17.72
N VAL A 315 -12.55 -7.39 17.23
CA VAL A 315 -11.73 -6.16 17.21
C VAL A 315 -11.48 -5.69 18.64
N LEU A 316 -12.50 -5.71 19.49
CA LEU A 316 -12.35 -5.36 20.92
C LEU A 316 -11.38 -6.32 21.63
N LEU A 317 -11.43 -7.62 21.34
CA LEU A 317 -10.49 -8.61 21.88
C LEU A 317 -9.05 -8.28 21.49
N ILE A 318 -8.80 -7.96 20.22
CA ILE A 318 -7.46 -7.57 19.73
C ILE A 318 -6.98 -6.28 20.40
N ILE A 319 -7.85 -5.27 20.52
CA ILE A 319 -7.53 -4.00 21.18
C ILE A 319 -7.15 -4.23 22.64
N ASN A 320 -7.95 -4.98 23.38
CA ASN A 320 -7.68 -5.28 24.78
C ASN A 320 -6.34 -6.02 24.91
N HIS A 321 -6.07 -7.01 24.05
CA HIS A 321 -4.79 -7.71 24.05
C HIS A 321 -3.61 -6.76 23.84
N ILE A 322 -3.70 -5.86 22.85
CA ILE A 322 -2.65 -4.85 22.57
C ILE A 322 -2.42 -3.97 23.79
N LEU A 323 -3.49 -3.43 24.37
CA LEU A 323 -3.40 -2.53 25.52
C LEU A 323 -2.85 -3.25 26.75
N ASP A 324 -3.19 -4.52 26.98
CA ASP A 324 -2.72 -5.26 28.15
C ASP A 324 -1.26 -5.75 28.01
N ASN A 325 -0.82 -6.08 26.79
CA ASN A 325 0.45 -6.79 26.57
C ASN A 325 1.56 -5.91 25.98
N TRP A 326 1.26 -4.71 25.49
CA TRP A 326 2.26 -3.80 24.90
C TRP A 326 2.49 -2.59 25.81
N PRO A 327 3.42 -2.64 26.78
CA PRO A 327 3.70 -1.53 27.70
C PRO A 327 3.91 -0.19 27.01
N ALA A 328 4.66 -0.19 25.90
CA ALA A 328 4.92 0.99 25.08
C ALA A 328 3.65 1.64 24.48
N ALA A 329 2.55 0.90 24.42
CA ALA A 329 1.27 1.38 23.91
C ALA A 329 0.42 2.09 24.97
N HIS A 330 0.70 1.95 26.28
CA HIS A 330 -0.15 2.51 27.34
C HIS A 330 0.60 3.16 28.53
N ASP A 331 1.77 2.66 28.94
CA ASP A 331 2.44 3.12 30.18
C ASP A 331 2.85 4.61 30.16
N VAL A 332 3.16 5.14 28.97
CA VAL A 332 3.67 6.51 28.78
C VAL A 332 2.63 7.43 28.12
N VAL A 333 1.47 6.87 27.78
CA VAL A 333 0.39 7.64 27.15
C VAL A 333 -0.19 8.61 28.17
N SER A 334 0.02 9.91 27.92
CA SER A 334 -0.54 10.99 28.74
C SER A 334 -1.93 11.43 28.26
N GLU A 335 -2.26 11.15 27.01
CA GLU A 335 -3.51 11.54 26.38
C GLU A 335 -4.14 10.37 25.63
N VAL A 336 -5.38 10.02 26.01
CA VAL A 336 -6.19 9.03 25.29
C VAL A 336 -7.37 9.75 24.63
N HIS A 337 -7.40 9.76 23.30
CA HIS A 337 -8.44 10.39 22.50
C HIS A 337 -9.36 9.31 21.95
N VAL A 338 -10.49 9.07 22.62
CA VAL A 338 -11.51 8.14 22.11
C VAL A 338 -12.44 8.90 21.18
N ARG A 339 -12.37 8.64 19.88
CA ARG A 339 -13.29 9.18 18.86
C ARG A 339 -14.28 8.14 18.34
N HIS A 340 -14.05 6.87 18.66
CA HIS A 340 -14.93 5.77 18.26
C HIS A 340 -16.27 5.81 19.04
N PRO A 341 -17.43 5.99 18.38
CA PRO A 341 -18.72 6.15 19.05
C PRO A 341 -19.10 4.97 19.96
N ALA A 342 -18.94 3.74 19.48
CA ALA A 342 -19.27 2.54 20.26
C ALA A 342 -18.32 2.31 21.46
N PHE A 343 -17.05 2.74 21.36
CA PHE A 343 -16.06 2.55 22.42
C PHE A 343 -16.39 3.41 23.65
N MET A 344 -16.94 4.62 23.46
CA MET A 344 -17.37 5.48 24.56
C MET A 344 -18.45 4.82 25.44
N ILE A 345 -19.38 4.10 24.82
CA ILE A 345 -20.45 3.39 25.53
C ILE A 345 -19.86 2.27 26.39
N TYR A 346 -18.88 1.53 25.84
CA TYR A 346 -18.20 0.46 26.55
C TYR A 346 -17.45 0.96 27.80
N VAL A 347 -16.67 2.03 27.67
CA VAL A 347 -15.94 2.63 28.80
C VAL A 347 -16.89 3.14 29.89
N ALA A 348 -18.00 3.79 29.49
CA ALA A 348 -19.02 4.25 30.44
C ALA A 348 -19.69 3.07 31.20
N SER A 349 -19.89 1.94 30.52
CA SER A 349 -20.50 0.76 31.12
C SER A 349 -19.62 0.12 32.20
N ILE A 350 -18.30 0.07 32.00
CA ILE A 350 -17.35 -0.45 32.99
C ILE A 350 -17.31 0.45 34.23
N GLN A 351 -17.34 1.77 34.05
CA GLN A 351 -17.39 2.70 35.18
C GLN A 351 -18.70 2.57 35.98
N SER A 352 -19.81 2.18 35.34
CA SER A 352 -21.11 2.02 36.00
C SER A 352 -21.27 0.71 36.77
N THR A 353 -20.54 -0.34 36.40
CA THR A 353 -20.60 -1.67 37.06
C THR A 353 -19.53 -1.84 38.14
N GLY A 354 -18.61 -0.88 38.26
CA GLY A 354 -17.57 -0.83 39.31
C GLY A 354 -18.01 -0.17 40.62
N VAL A 355 -19.27 -0.35 41.05
CA VAL A 355 -19.78 0.08 42.37
C VAL A 355 -20.41 -1.10 43.12
#